data_AF-A0A3S8ZTE5-F1
#
_entry.id   AF-A0A3S8ZTE5-F1
#
_cell.length_a   1.000
_cell.length_b   1.000
_cell.length_c   1.000
_cell.angle_alpha   90.00
_cell.angle_beta   90.00
_cell.angle_gamma   90.00
#
_symmetry.space_group_name_H-M   'P 1'
#
loop_
_entity.id
_entity.type
_entity.pdbx_description
1 polymer ?
#
loop_
_entity_poly.entity_id
_entity_poly.type
_entity_poly.pdbx_seq_one_letter_code
_entity_poly.pdbx_strand_id
1 'polypeptide(L)'
;MLKGPIMVSDPLSQLSELPEENPHYIRAATQMGDRRDVIADQDIFAENGMKLFAKGAKISSHQFDLLTKHKLSRALDQVLATERSVDGGMLAFEAGKIIEHDSLIARIVARTGDPLAIKHQLACLVLPLPIRFRLTVMQDQRAELFEHALRNCIISFALAQQLKLSASDKTALTLAALCHDLGEMHTDPELLTSGHKITSQERRYIHVHPITSYVVVHTFPEFSLAAENAILQHHERLDGSGYPYGLRKPAISRLAQIIAIADVADAVLRRFDLQRLDVLFTLLRSRFDSPAVKALRDLLHSTGSGEHHAVVGKDTSLQLAHIADFLQSWLALHAMLEGQMKEGASADSPLGFLFERMQSIRALIVQAGLNPDDVQAMHTFGQNDPEMLAELQAMLSEMEWMLYDLANEIERRSPALDGVSQEALKDLIFHLR
;
A
#
# COMPACT_ATOMS: atom_id res chain seq x y z
N MET A 1 -22.57 25.88 -1.82
CA MET A 1 -22.17 25.32 -3.14
C MET A 1 -20.74 24.87 -3.04
N LEU A 2 -20.51 23.64 -2.58
CA LEU A 2 -19.20 23.03 -2.49
C LEU A 2 -18.81 22.59 -3.91
N LYS A 3 -17.79 23.23 -4.49
CA LYS A 3 -17.19 22.78 -5.75
C LYS A 3 -16.54 21.42 -5.47
N GLY A 4 -16.93 20.40 -6.24
CA GLY A 4 -16.50 19.02 -6.07
C GLY A 4 -14.99 18.84 -6.26
N PRO A 5 -14.44 17.68 -5.84
CA PRO A 5 -13.03 17.35 -6.05
C PRO A 5 -12.72 17.37 -7.54
N ILE A 6 -11.50 17.79 -7.85
CA ILE A 6 -10.90 17.79 -9.19
C ILE A 6 -11.24 16.45 -9.84
N MET A 7 -11.90 16.49 -11.01
CA MET A 7 -12.13 15.33 -11.84
C MET A 7 -10.79 14.81 -12.36
N VAL A 8 -10.08 14.04 -11.53
CA VAL A 8 -9.24 12.96 -12.02
C VAL A 8 -10.21 12.04 -12.76
N SER A 9 -9.93 11.71 -14.03
CA SER A 9 -10.73 10.77 -14.82
C SER A 9 -11.22 9.62 -13.94
N ASP A 10 -12.53 9.32 -13.97
CA ASP A 10 -13.11 8.25 -13.17
C ASP A 10 -12.23 7.00 -13.30
N PRO A 11 -11.54 6.55 -12.24
CA PRO A 11 -10.71 5.35 -12.31
C PRO A 11 -11.53 4.11 -12.69
N LEU A 12 -12.86 4.14 -12.48
CA LEU A 12 -13.77 3.11 -12.97
C LEU A 12 -13.94 3.15 -14.50
N SER A 13 -13.71 4.29 -15.16
CA SER A 13 -13.69 4.37 -16.63
C SER A 13 -12.47 3.66 -17.24
N GLN A 14 -11.35 3.58 -16.50
CA GLN A 14 -10.16 2.80 -16.87
C GLN A 14 -10.35 1.29 -16.67
N LEU A 15 -11.38 0.86 -15.93
CA LEU A 15 -11.72 -0.58 -15.82
C LEU A 15 -12.16 -1.17 -17.16
N SER A 16 -12.69 -0.35 -18.08
CA SER A 16 -13.06 -0.81 -19.42
C SER A 16 -11.87 -1.24 -20.29
N GLU A 17 -10.64 -0.90 -19.87
CA GLU A 17 -9.39 -1.23 -20.56
C GLU A 17 -8.59 -2.33 -19.85
N LEU A 18 -8.97 -2.74 -18.64
CA LEU A 18 -8.33 -3.88 -17.97
C LEU A 18 -8.91 -5.19 -18.54
N PRO A 19 -8.07 -6.15 -18.94
CA PRO A 19 -8.55 -7.48 -19.30
C PRO A 19 -9.36 -8.04 -18.13
N GLU A 20 -10.65 -8.35 -18.34
CA GLU A 20 -11.53 -8.96 -17.33
C GLU A 20 -10.91 -10.23 -16.71
N GLU A 21 -9.99 -10.88 -17.44
CA GLU A 21 -9.05 -11.81 -16.86
C GLU A 21 -7.60 -11.50 -17.25
N ASN A 22 -6.79 -11.23 -16.23
CA ASN A 22 -5.37 -10.96 -16.40
C ASN A 22 -4.56 -12.27 -16.51
N PRO A 23 -3.63 -12.39 -17.48
CA PRO A 23 -2.84 -13.60 -17.67
C PRO A 23 -1.99 -13.99 -16.45
N HIS A 24 -1.60 -13.05 -15.58
CA HIS A 24 -0.82 -13.35 -14.38
C HIS A 24 -1.64 -14.13 -13.35
N TYR A 25 -2.92 -13.79 -13.17
CA TYR A 25 -3.80 -14.54 -12.26
C TYR A 25 -4.11 -15.94 -12.82
N ILE A 26 -4.43 -16.04 -14.12
CA ILE A 26 -4.67 -17.35 -14.77
C ILE A 26 -3.41 -18.22 -14.64
N ARG A 27 -2.22 -17.65 -14.84
CA ARG A 27 -0.95 -18.36 -14.68
C ARG A 27 -0.79 -18.90 -13.27
N ALA A 28 -1.00 -18.07 -12.25
CA ALA A 28 -0.89 -18.49 -10.86
C ALA A 28 -1.91 -19.61 -10.52
N ALA A 29 -3.17 -19.46 -10.93
CA ALA A 29 -4.21 -20.45 -10.68
C ALA A 29 -3.93 -21.80 -11.37
N THR A 30 -3.43 -21.76 -12.61
CA THR A 30 -3.06 -22.97 -13.36
C THR A 30 -1.79 -23.63 -12.82
N GLN A 31 -0.77 -22.86 -12.42
CA GLN A 31 0.45 -23.38 -11.76
C GLN A 31 0.16 -24.02 -10.40
N MET A 32 -0.81 -23.49 -9.64
CA MET A 32 -1.29 -24.17 -8.43
C MET A 32 -1.84 -25.57 -8.75
N GLY A 33 -2.50 -25.72 -9.90
CA GLY A 33 -3.01 -27.00 -10.41
C GLY A 33 -1.94 -28.04 -10.76
N ASP A 34 -0.67 -27.66 -10.84
CA ASP A 34 0.44 -28.63 -10.99
C ASP A 34 0.74 -29.35 -9.66
N ARG A 35 0.31 -28.78 -8.52
CA ARG A 35 0.59 -29.28 -7.16
C ARG A 35 -0.67 -29.68 -6.39
N ARG A 36 -1.80 -29.04 -6.67
CA ARG A 36 -3.11 -29.30 -6.07
C ARG A 36 -4.07 -29.89 -7.09
N ASP A 37 -5.09 -30.59 -6.61
CA ASP A 37 -6.19 -31.02 -7.47
C ASP A 37 -7.15 -29.85 -7.70
N VAL A 38 -6.84 -29.04 -8.71
CA VAL A 38 -7.69 -27.94 -9.17
C VAL A 38 -8.58 -28.46 -10.29
N ILE A 39 -9.89 -28.32 -10.12
CA ILE A 39 -10.88 -28.82 -11.06
C ILE A 39 -11.84 -27.72 -11.50
N ALA A 40 -12.43 -27.89 -12.69
CA ALA A 40 -13.58 -27.13 -13.12
C ALA A 40 -14.83 -27.57 -12.31
N ASP A 41 -15.35 -26.72 -11.42
CA ASP A 41 -16.56 -27.03 -10.63
C ASP A 41 -17.84 -27.02 -11.49
N GLN A 42 -17.78 -26.35 -12.63
CA GLN A 42 -18.81 -26.30 -13.65
C GLN A 42 -18.16 -26.27 -15.04
N ASP A 43 -18.96 -26.41 -16.09
CA ASP A 43 -18.46 -26.21 -17.45
C ASP A 43 -17.88 -24.79 -17.60
N ILE A 44 -16.70 -24.69 -18.22
CA ILE A 44 -16.01 -23.42 -18.50
C ILE A 44 -16.25 -23.07 -19.97
N PHE A 45 -16.73 -21.86 -20.21
CA PHE A 45 -17.04 -21.36 -21.55
C PHE A 45 -16.27 -20.08 -21.85
N ALA A 46 -15.94 -19.89 -23.11
CA ALA A 46 -15.57 -18.59 -23.64
C ALA A 46 -16.82 -17.71 -23.79
N GLU A 47 -16.64 -16.38 -23.82
CA GLU A 47 -17.71 -15.39 -23.97
C GLU A 47 -18.52 -15.60 -25.26
N ASN A 48 -17.89 -16.14 -26.31
CA ASN A 48 -18.56 -16.51 -27.56
C ASN A 48 -19.41 -17.81 -27.49
N GLY A 49 -19.55 -18.41 -26.30
CA GLY A 49 -20.33 -19.62 -26.06
C GLY A 49 -19.57 -20.94 -26.31
N MET A 50 -18.31 -20.90 -26.74
CA MET A 50 -17.51 -22.10 -26.94
C MET A 50 -17.16 -22.74 -25.58
N LYS A 51 -17.52 -24.01 -25.38
CA LYS A 51 -17.10 -24.78 -24.21
C LYS A 51 -15.59 -25.09 -24.29
N LEU A 52 -14.84 -24.63 -23.29
CA LEU A 52 -13.40 -24.87 -23.16
C LEU A 52 -13.13 -26.14 -22.37
N PHE A 53 -13.81 -26.31 -21.23
CA PHE A 53 -13.63 -27.44 -20.33
C PHE A 53 -14.96 -27.94 -19.79
N ALA A 54 -15.05 -29.25 -19.58
CA ALA A 54 -16.19 -29.87 -18.90
C ALA A 54 -16.02 -29.80 -17.38
N LYS A 55 -17.14 -29.75 -16.64
CA LYS A 55 -17.16 -29.96 -15.19
C LYS A 55 -16.35 -31.22 -14.83
N GLY A 56 -15.49 -31.10 -13.82
CA GLY A 56 -14.59 -32.14 -13.34
C GLY A 56 -13.27 -32.24 -14.09
N ALA A 57 -13.05 -31.46 -15.15
CA ALA A 57 -11.76 -31.39 -15.82
C ALA A 57 -10.69 -30.85 -14.85
N LYS A 58 -9.52 -31.53 -14.79
CA LYS A 58 -8.36 -31.03 -14.06
C LYS A 58 -7.76 -29.84 -14.80
N ILE A 59 -7.40 -28.81 -14.04
CA ILE A 59 -6.79 -27.58 -14.52
C ILE A 59 -5.37 -27.51 -13.95
N SER A 60 -4.40 -27.29 -14.83
CA SER A 60 -2.97 -27.22 -14.54
C SER A 60 -2.31 -26.23 -15.50
N SER A 61 -1.00 -26.00 -15.38
CA SER A 61 -0.25 -25.14 -16.31
C SER A 61 -0.42 -25.54 -17.78
N HIS A 62 -0.71 -26.82 -18.07
CA HIS A 62 -1.00 -27.31 -19.42
C HIS A 62 -2.23 -26.68 -20.07
N GLN A 63 -3.17 -26.13 -19.29
CA GLN A 63 -4.38 -25.48 -19.80
C GLN A 63 -4.22 -23.96 -19.95
N PHE A 64 -3.08 -23.39 -19.55
CA PHE A 64 -2.83 -21.94 -19.53
C PHE A 64 -3.06 -21.26 -20.89
N ASP A 65 -2.46 -21.79 -21.96
CA ASP A 65 -2.56 -21.19 -23.30
C ASP A 65 -4.01 -21.16 -23.80
N LEU A 66 -4.80 -22.19 -23.48
CA LEU A 66 -6.20 -22.25 -23.89
C LEU A 66 -7.06 -21.27 -23.10
N LEU A 67 -6.83 -21.14 -21.79
CA LEU A 67 -7.55 -20.21 -20.92
C LEU A 67 -7.23 -18.75 -21.24
N THR A 68 -6.00 -18.44 -21.63
CA THR A 68 -5.59 -17.06 -21.95
C THR A 68 -5.95 -16.62 -23.37
N LYS A 69 -6.08 -17.56 -24.32
CA LYS A 69 -6.44 -17.26 -25.71
C LYS A 69 -7.92 -16.86 -25.88
N HIS A 70 -8.77 -17.20 -24.91
CA HIS A 70 -10.21 -16.95 -24.97
C HIS A 70 -10.65 -16.08 -23.79
N LYS A 71 -11.45 -15.04 -24.06
CA LYS A 71 -12.14 -14.32 -23.00
C LYS A 71 -13.17 -15.25 -22.35
N LEU A 72 -13.07 -15.51 -21.04
CA LEU A 72 -13.99 -16.41 -20.33
C LEU A 72 -15.34 -15.72 -20.08
N SER A 73 -16.41 -16.52 -20.06
CA SER A 73 -17.77 -16.00 -19.79
C SER A 73 -18.01 -15.67 -18.31
N ARG A 74 -17.19 -16.24 -17.42
CA ARG A 74 -17.20 -16.01 -15.97
C ARG A 74 -15.77 -16.05 -15.47
N ALA A 75 -15.48 -15.26 -14.43
CA ALA A 75 -14.16 -15.21 -13.83
C ALA A 75 -13.71 -16.61 -13.33
N LEU A 76 -12.43 -16.92 -13.56
CA LEU A 76 -11.84 -18.24 -13.31
C LEU A 76 -12.07 -18.73 -11.86
N ASP A 77 -11.96 -17.85 -10.87
CA ASP A 77 -12.18 -18.16 -9.45
C ASP A 77 -13.65 -18.48 -9.10
N GLN A 78 -14.60 -18.17 -9.98
CA GLN A 78 -16.01 -18.55 -9.81
C GLN A 78 -16.33 -19.93 -10.40
N VAL A 79 -15.45 -20.50 -11.21
CA VAL A 79 -15.69 -21.74 -11.95
C VAL A 79 -14.69 -22.84 -11.61
N LEU A 80 -13.62 -22.52 -10.87
CA LEU A 80 -12.65 -23.46 -10.37
C LEU A 80 -12.88 -23.78 -8.88
N ALA A 81 -12.52 -25.00 -8.51
CA ALA A 81 -12.47 -25.44 -7.12
C ALA A 81 -11.18 -26.22 -6.85
N THR A 82 -10.76 -26.22 -5.60
CA THR A 82 -9.68 -27.06 -5.09
C THR A 82 -10.10 -27.63 -3.75
N GLU A 83 -9.65 -28.84 -3.45
CA GLU A 83 -9.75 -29.37 -2.09
C GLU A 83 -8.91 -28.53 -1.12
N ARG A 84 -9.33 -28.47 0.15
CA ARG A 84 -8.63 -27.78 1.25
C ARG A 84 -8.25 -26.35 0.90
N SER A 85 -9.20 -25.61 0.32
CA SER A 85 -9.06 -24.18 0.12
C SER A 85 -8.97 -23.46 1.47
N VAL A 86 -8.19 -22.37 1.50
CA VAL A 86 -8.05 -21.50 2.65
C VAL A 86 -9.43 -21.11 3.20
N ASP A 87 -9.62 -21.29 4.50
CA ASP A 87 -10.81 -20.90 5.25
C ASP A 87 -10.43 -20.19 6.55
N GLY A 88 -11.43 -19.74 7.30
CA GLY A 88 -11.21 -19.05 8.57
C GLY A 88 -10.35 -19.86 9.55
N GLY A 89 -10.51 -21.18 9.60
CA GLY A 89 -9.72 -22.05 10.48
C GLY A 89 -8.24 -22.07 10.07
N MET A 90 -7.97 -22.22 8.77
CA MET A 90 -6.62 -22.14 8.21
C MET A 90 -5.99 -20.75 8.46
N LEU A 91 -6.74 -19.67 8.25
CA LEU A 91 -6.27 -18.31 8.50
C LEU A 91 -5.92 -18.10 9.98
N ALA A 92 -6.76 -18.56 10.90
CA ALA A 92 -6.51 -18.48 12.34
C ALA A 92 -5.27 -19.29 12.76
N PHE A 93 -5.02 -20.42 12.09
CA PHE A 93 -3.81 -21.23 12.31
C PHE A 93 -2.55 -20.53 11.80
N GLU A 94 -2.55 -20.03 10.58
CA GLU A 94 -1.40 -19.31 9.99
C GLU A 94 -1.11 -18.00 10.74
N ALA A 95 -2.14 -17.24 11.14
CA ALA A 95 -1.96 -16.08 12.01
C ALA A 95 -1.33 -16.46 13.36
N GLY A 96 -1.69 -17.63 13.91
CA GLY A 96 -1.07 -18.17 15.12
C GLY A 96 0.43 -18.40 14.96
N LYS A 97 0.87 -18.95 13.82
CA LYS A 97 2.30 -19.12 13.53
C LYS A 97 3.03 -17.79 13.46
N ILE A 98 2.46 -16.79 12.78
CA ILE A 98 3.06 -15.45 12.69
C ILE A 98 3.24 -14.86 14.09
N ILE A 99 2.19 -14.93 14.93
CA ILE A 99 2.23 -14.44 16.32
C ILE A 99 3.28 -15.18 17.15
N GLU A 100 3.49 -16.47 16.92
CA GLU A 100 4.49 -17.26 17.66
C GLU A 100 5.93 -16.92 17.27
N HIS A 101 6.18 -16.65 15.99
CA HIS A 101 7.54 -16.48 15.45
C HIS A 101 8.00 -15.02 15.37
N ASP A 102 7.08 -14.06 15.37
CA ASP A 102 7.40 -12.63 15.31
C ASP A 102 7.15 -11.94 16.66
N SER A 103 8.23 -11.58 17.34
CA SER A 103 8.18 -10.95 18.67
C SER A 103 7.48 -9.59 18.71
N LEU A 104 7.47 -8.83 17.61
CA LEU A 104 6.80 -7.54 17.53
C LEU A 104 5.30 -7.73 17.33
N ILE A 105 4.90 -8.64 16.45
CA ILE A 105 3.48 -9.01 16.27
C ILE A 105 2.92 -9.63 17.56
N ALA A 106 3.67 -10.53 18.20
CA ALA A 106 3.33 -11.10 19.50
C ALA A 106 3.06 -10.01 20.54
N ARG A 107 3.93 -8.99 20.59
CA ARG A 107 3.83 -7.86 21.51
C ARG A 107 2.56 -7.03 21.24
N ILE A 108 2.29 -6.69 19.98
CA ILE A 108 1.08 -5.95 19.59
C ILE A 108 -0.16 -6.69 20.11
N VAL A 109 -0.26 -7.98 19.81
CA VAL A 109 -1.43 -8.80 20.14
C VAL A 109 -1.56 -8.99 21.66
N ALA A 110 -0.46 -9.23 22.37
CA ALA A 110 -0.43 -9.38 23.83
C ALA A 110 -1.03 -8.17 24.58
N ARG A 111 -0.89 -6.98 24.00
CA ARG A 111 -1.30 -5.71 24.64
C ARG A 111 -2.71 -5.24 24.28
N THR A 112 -3.40 -5.97 23.42
CA THR A 112 -4.82 -5.72 23.12
C THR A 112 -5.76 -6.03 24.29
N GLY A 113 -5.26 -6.79 25.28
CA GLY A 113 -6.05 -7.31 26.41
C GLY A 113 -6.71 -8.67 26.13
N ASP A 114 -6.86 -9.07 24.86
CA ASP A 114 -7.31 -10.41 24.45
C ASP A 114 -6.48 -10.91 23.25
N PRO A 115 -5.34 -11.59 23.51
CA PRO A 115 -4.43 -12.05 22.47
C PRO A 115 -5.01 -13.10 21.52
N LEU A 116 -6.09 -13.79 21.92
CA LEU A 116 -6.73 -14.83 21.12
C LEU A 116 -7.85 -14.28 20.22
N ALA A 117 -8.30 -13.04 20.46
CA ALA A 117 -9.41 -12.43 19.74
C ALA A 117 -9.23 -12.44 18.22
N ILE A 118 -8.02 -12.18 17.71
CA ILE A 118 -7.76 -12.20 16.26
C ILE A 118 -7.94 -13.61 15.66
N LYS A 119 -7.50 -14.66 16.38
CA LYS A 119 -7.67 -16.04 15.92
C LYS A 119 -9.15 -16.42 15.88
N HIS A 120 -9.92 -16.04 16.90
CA HIS A 120 -11.36 -16.25 16.90
C HIS A 120 -12.05 -15.45 15.78
N GLN A 121 -11.66 -14.19 15.57
CA GLN A 121 -12.20 -13.35 14.51
C GLN A 121 -11.98 -14.00 13.14
N LEU A 122 -10.76 -14.45 12.84
CA LEU A 122 -10.43 -15.13 11.58
C LEU A 122 -11.20 -16.45 11.41
N ALA A 123 -11.26 -17.27 12.47
CA ALA A 123 -11.96 -18.56 12.45
C ALA A 123 -13.47 -18.42 12.13
N CYS A 124 -14.08 -17.30 12.53
CA CYS A 124 -15.50 -17.03 12.32
C CYS A 124 -15.80 -16.25 11.03
N LEU A 125 -14.79 -15.89 10.21
CA LEU A 125 -15.04 -15.21 8.94
C LEU A 125 -15.83 -16.11 7.98
N VAL A 126 -16.89 -15.55 7.41
CA VAL A 126 -17.60 -16.14 6.28
C VAL A 126 -16.94 -15.63 5.00
N LEU A 127 -16.27 -16.53 4.28
CA LEU A 127 -15.56 -16.22 3.04
C LEU A 127 -16.27 -16.88 1.85
N PRO A 128 -16.64 -16.10 0.82
CA PRO A 128 -17.15 -16.65 -0.44
C PRO A 128 -16.17 -17.64 -1.06
N LEU A 129 -16.67 -18.67 -1.74
CA LEU A 129 -15.82 -19.68 -2.40
C LEU A 129 -14.78 -19.07 -3.35
N PRO A 130 -15.10 -18.06 -4.19
CA PRO A 130 -14.10 -17.44 -5.06
C PRO A 130 -12.98 -16.74 -4.28
N ILE A 131 -13.32 -16.08 -3.16
CA ILE A 131 -12.32 -15.46 -2.27
C ILE A 131 -11.44 -16.51 -1.61
N ARG A 132 -12.02 -17.63 -1.14
CA ARG A 132 -11.24 -18.76 -0.61
C ARG A 132 -10.29 -19.32 -1.65
N PHE A 133 -10.74 -19.48 -2.89
CA PHE A 133 -9.90 -19.93 -3.99
C PHE A 133 -8.75 -18.96 -4.27
N ARG A 134 -9.03 -17.66 -4.36
CA ARG A 134 -8.03 -16.58 -4.50
C ARG A 134 -6.99 -16.59 -3.38
N LEU A 135 -7.42 -16.67 -2.12
CA LEU A 135 -6.52 -16.77 -0.97
C LEU A 135 -5.65 -18.04 -1.03
N THR A 136 -6.18 -19.14 -1.58
CA THR A 136 -5.41 -20.39 -1.77
C THR A 136 -4.36 -20.24 -2.86
N VAL A 137 -4.70 -19.60 -3.99
CA VAL A 137 -3.73 -19.27 -5.05
C VAL A 137 -2.64 -18.35 -4.49
N MET A 138 -3.04 -17.33 -3.72
CA MET A 138 -2.11 -16.40 -3.08
C MET A 138 -1.16 -17.11 -2.12
N GLN A 139 -1.68 -18.00 -1.25
CA GLN A 139 -0.87 -18.80 -0.34
C GLN A 139 0.18 -19.64 -1.07
N ASP A 140 -0.19 -20.32 -2.16
CA ASP A 140 0.68 -21.27 -2.85
C ASP A 140 1.68 -20.63 -3.81
N GLN A 141 1.29 -19.54 -4.47
CA GLN A 141 2.05 -18.94 -5.57
C GLN A 141 2.63 -17.58 -5.21
N ARG A 142 2.10 -16.91 -4.18
CA ARG A 142 2.46 -15.55 -3.75
C ARG A 142 2.57 -15.49 -2.22
N ALA A 143 3.34 -16.42 -1.64
CA ALA A 143 3.41 -16.63 -0.19
C ALA A 143 3.74 -15.36 0.62
N GLU A 144 4.64 -14.50 0.12
CA GLU A 144 4.96 -13.22 0.78
C GLU A 144 3.76 -12.26 0.83
N LEU A 145 2.97 -12.19 -0.24
CA LEU A 145 1.75 -11.39 -0.30
C LEU A 145 0.67 -11.95 0.65
N PHE A 146 0.56 -13.28 0.72
CA PHE A 146 -0.35 -13.93 1.67
C PHE A 146 0.01 -13.64 3.12
N GLU A 147 1.30 -13.72 3.46
CA GLU A 147 1.80 -13.39 4.79
C GLU A 147 1.58 -11.91 5.12
N HIS A 148 1.86 -11.00 4.17
CA HIS A 148 1.59 -9.57 4.32
C HIS A 148 0.12 -9.28 4.65
N ALA A 149 -0.82 -9.87 3.90
CA ALA A 149 -2.25 -9.73 4.16
C ALA A 149 -2.64 -10.19 5.57
N LEU A 150 -2.10 -11.33 6.04
CA LEU A 150 -2.36 -11.82 7.40
C LEU A 150 -1.74 -10.93 8.48
N ARG A 151 -0.53 -10.42 8.27
CA ARG A 151 0.13 -9.49 9.21
C ARG A 151 -0.65 -8.18 9.31
N ASN A 152 -1.09 -7.63 8.17
CA ASN A 152 -1.96 -6.47 8.13
C ASN A 152 -3.27 -6.72 8.88
N CYS A 153 -3.93 -7.88 8.69
CA CYS A 153 -5.10 -8.27 9.49
C CYS A 153 -4.84 -8.23 10.99
N ILE A 154 -3.72 -8.81 11.44
CA ILE A 154 -3.38 -8.87 12.87
C ILE A 154 -3.18 -7.47 13.44
N ILE A 155 -2.39 -6.62 12.78
CA ILE A 155 -2.11 -5.25 13.22
C ILE A 155 -3.39 -4.40 13.18
N SER A 156 -4.14 -4.44 12.09
CA SER A 156 -5.39 -3.70 11.91
C SER A 156 -6.43 -4.07 12.97
N PHE A 157 -6.59 -5.36 13.28
CA PHE A 157 -7.53 -5.81 14.30
C PHE A 157 -7.10 -5.40 15.71
N ALA A 158 -5.81 -5.47 16.03
CA ALA A 158 -5.28 -4.97 17.30
C ALA A 158 -5.55 -3.47 17.48
N LEU A 159 -5.36 -2.67 16.42
CA LEU A 159 -5.74 -1.26 16.40
C LEU A 159 -7.24 -1.06 16.61
N ALA A 160 -8.07 -1.89 15.98
CA ALA A 160 -9.52 -1.85 16.15
C ALA A 160 -9.96 -2.14 17.59
N GLN A 161 -9.27 -3.05 18.29
CA GLN A 161 -9.49 -3.30 19.71
C GLN A 161 -9.08 -2.09 20.55
N GLN A 162 -7.89 -1.55 20.32
CA GLN A 162 -7.36 -0.41 21.07
C GLN A 162 -8.20 0.86 20.88
N LEU A 163 -8.71 1.07 19.66
CA LEU A 163 -9.61 2.17 19.30
C LEU A 163 -11.08 1.90 19.65
N LYS A 164 -11.38 0.73 20.24
CA LYS A 164 -12.72 0.32 20.68
C LYS A 164 -13.78 0.36 19.57
N LEU A 165 -13.41 -0.06 18.36
CA LEU A 165 -14.35 -0.18 17.25
C LEU A 165 -15.45 -1.21 17.54
N SER A 166 -16.58 -1.04 16.87
CA SER A 166 -17.73 -1.94 16.96
C SER A 166 -17.39 -3.34 16.42
N ALA A 167 -18.19 -4.35 16.78
CA ALA A 167 -17.99 -5.71 16.26
C ALA A 167 -18.18 -5.79 14.72
N SER A 168 -19.12 -5.00 14.18
CA SER A 168 -19.32 -4.89 12.73
C SER A 168 -18.11 -4.25 12.05
N ASP A 169 -17.56 -3.17 12.61
CA ASP A 169 -16.38 -2.51 12.04
C ASP A 169 -15.14 -3.40 12.12
N LYS A 170 -14.97 -4.15 13.21
CA LYS A 170 -13.90 -5.15 13.33
C LYS A 170 -14.01 -6.21 12.24
N THR A 171 -15.21 -6.72 11.99
CA THR A 171 -15.45 -7.72 10.94
C THR A 171 -15.16 -7.16 9.55
N ALA A 172 -15.68 -5.96 9.25
CA ALA A 172 -15.41 -5.27 7.99
C ALA A 172 -13.92 -4.97 7.78
N LEU A 173 -13.23 -4.52 8.84
CA LEU A 173 -11.80 -4.23 8.81
C LEU A 173 -10.96 -5.50 8.63
N THR A 174 -11.30 -6.61 9.29
CA THR A 174 -10.58 -7.88 9.10
C THR A 174 -10.73 -8.40 7.67
N LEU A 175 -11.94 -8.37 7.10
CA LEU A 175 -12.16 -8.76 5.70
C LEU A 175 -11.41 -7.84 4.73
N ALA A 176 -11.46 -6.53 4.99
CA ALA A 176 -10.77 -5.55 4.17
C ALA A 176 -9.25 -5.72 4.21
N ALA A 177 -8.65 -5.83 5.40
CA ALA A 177 -7.23 -6.05 5.56
C ALA A 177 -6.76 -7.38 4.94
N LEU A 178 -7.60 -8.42 4.95
CA LEU A 178 -7.26 -9.71 4.34
C LEU A 178 -7.21 -9.63 2.81
N CYS A 179 -8.03 -8.74 2.24
CA CYS A 179 -8.29 -8.70 0.80
C CYS A 179 -7.76 -7.44 0.10
N HIS A 180 -7.09 -6.53 0.83
CA HIS A 180 -6.72 -5.21 0.32
C HIS A 180 -5.84 -5.27 -0.93
N ASP A 181 -4.98 -6.29 -1.03
CA ASP A 181 -4.02 -6.46 -2.14
C ASP A 181 -4.33 -7.66 -3.06
N LEU A 182 -5.55 -8.21 -3.05
CA LEU A 182 -5.93 -9.27 -4.01
C LEU A 182 -5.72 -8.83 -5.47
N GLY A 183 -5.79 -7.52 -5.73
CA GLY A 183 -5.51 -6.91 -7.01
C GLY A 183 -4.09 -7.18 -7.52
N GLU A 184 -3.08 -7.30 -6.65
CA GLU A 184 -1.68 -7.55 -7.03
C GLU A 184 -1.45 -8.93 -7.65
N MET A 185 -2.39 -9.86 -7.52
CA MET A 185 -2.35 -11.13 -8.25
C MET A 185 -2.56 -10.97 -9.76
N HIS A 186 -3.01 -9.80 -10.21
CA HIS A 186 -3.15 -9.43 -11.62
C HIS A 186 -1.96 -8.59 -12.10
N THR A 187 -0.98 -8.33 -11.23
CA THR A 187 0.25 -7.64 -11.60
C THR A 187 1.32 -8.68 -11.92
N ASP A 188 2.20 -8.37 -12.87
CA ASP A 188 3.37 -9.20 -13.15
C ASP A 188 4.18 -9.40 -11.86
N PRO A 189 4.37 -10.65 -11.41
CA PRO A 189 5.16 -10.93 -10.22
C PRO A 189 6.58 -10.34 -10.27
N GLU A 190 7.20 -10.24 -11.46
CA GLU A 190 8.54 -9.67 -11.61
C GLU A 190 8.61 -8.21 -11.14
N LEU A 191 7.54 -7.43 -11.38
CA LEU A 191 7.45 -6.02 -10.95
C LEU A 191 7.40 -5.86 -9.43
N LEU A 192 6.95 -6.90 -8.72
CA LEU A 192 6.77 -6.91 -7.28
C LEU A 192 7.94 -7.60 -6.55
N THR A 193 8.93 -8.10 -7.29
CA THR A 193 10.11 -8.71 -6.69
C THR A 193 10.99 -7.67 -5.99
N SER A 194 11.53 -8.06 -4.84
CA SER A 194 12.49 -7.25 -4.10
C SER A 194 13.73 -6.95 -4.95
N GLY A 195 14.01 -5.67 -5.17
CA GLY A 195 15.17 -5.20 -5.93
C GLY A 195 14.86 -4.74 -7.37
N HIS A 196 13.65 -5.01 -7.88
CA HIS A 196 13.21 -4.42 -9.14
C HIS A 196 13.05 -2.90 -8.99
N LYS A 197 13.68 -2.13 -9.90
CA LYS A 197 13.51 -0.68 -9.94
C LYS A 197 12.28 -0.37 -10.79
N ILE A 198 11.14 -0.22 -10.12
CA ILE A 198 9.86 0.11 -10.75
C ILE A 198 9.98 1.42 -11.53
N THR A 199 9.76 1.34 -12.84
CA THR A 199 9.69 2.51 -13.71
C THR A 199 8.38 3.28 -13.51
N SER A 200 8.34 4.53 -13.97
CA SER A 200 7.14 5.37 -13.92
C SER A 200 5.93 4.73 -14.62
N GLN A 201 6.18 4.00 -15.71
CA GLN A 201 5.13 3.30 -16.46
C GLN A 201 4.64 2.07 -15.71
N GLU A 202 5.56 1.24 -15.18
CA GLU A 202 5.23 0.05 -14.41
C GLU A 202 4.42 0.37 -13.15
N ARG A 203 4.73 1.51 -12.51
CA ARG A 203 4.03 1.97 -11.29
C ARG A 203 2.53 2.15 -11.49
N ARG A 204 2.07 2.51 -12.70
CA ARG A 204 0.64 2.65 -13.01
C ARG A 204 -0.11 1.33 -12.82
N TYR A 205 0.53 0.20 -13.17
CA TYR A 205 -0.03 -1.13 -12.97
C TYR A 205 -0.04 -1.54 -11.49
N ILE A 206 0.87 -1.01 -10.67
CA ILE A 206 0.85 -1.23 -9.23
C ILE A 206 -0.28 -0.40 -8.60
N HIS A 207 -0.40 0.89 -8.94
CA HIS A 207 -1.39 1.78 -8.34
C HIS A 207 -2.85 1.43 -8.64
N VAL A 208 -3.11 0.54 -9.62
CA VAL A 208 -4.47 0.08 -9.93
C VAL A 208 -4.96 -1.00 -8.98
N HIS A 209 -4.08 -1.66 -8.21
CA HIS A 209 -4.46 -2.80 -7.40
C HIS A 209 -5.57 -2.52 -6.37
N PRO A 210 -5.72 -1.33 -5.74
CA PRO A 210 -6.84 -1.10 -4.82
C PRO A 210 -8.19 -1.16 -5.55
N ILE A 211 -8.22 -0.69 -6.80
CA ILE A 211 -9.40 -0.75 -7.67
C ILE A 211 -9.66 -2.20 -8.07
N THR A 212 -8.62 -2.93 -8.49
CA THR A 212 -8.75 -4.35 -8.85
C THR A 212 -9.22 -5.18 -7.66
N SER A 213 -8.68 -4.95 -6.45
CA SER A 213 -9.12 -5.59 -5.21
C SER A 213 -10.59 -5.26 -4.90
N TYR A 214 -11.01 -4.00 -5.07
CA TYR A 214 -12.41 -3.59 -4.93
C TYR A 214 -13.32 -4.35 -5.90
N VAL A 215 -12.97 -4.39 -7.20
CA VAL A 215 -13.74 -5.11 -8.22
C VAL A 215 -13.87 -6.60 -7.89
N VAL A 216 -12.80 -7.22 -7.38
CA VAL A 216 -12.81 -8.62 -6.96
C VAL A 216 -13.81 -8.87 -5.84
N VAL A 217 -13.95 -7.96 -4.87
CA VAL A 217 -14.80 -8.19 -3.69
C VAL A 217 -16.23 -7.64 -3.81
N HIS A 218 -16.45 -6.62 -4.64
CA HIS A 218 -17.68 -5.81 -4.67
C HIS A 218 -18.96 -6.61 -4.98
N THR A 219 -18.82 -7.76 -5.65
CA THR A 219 -19.97 -8.60 -5.99
C THR A 219 -20.45 -9.49 -4.83
N PHE A 220 -19.75 -9.50 -3.69
CA PHE A 220 -20.02 -10.44 -2.59
C PHE A 220 -20.68 -9.74 -1.38
N PRO A 221 -21.87 -10.21 -0.94
CA PRO A 221 -22.62 -9.56 0.15
C PRO A 221 -21.93 -9.60 1.52
N GLU A 222 -20.94 -10.48 1.70
CA GLU A 222 -20.11 -10.56 2.90
C GLU A 222 -19.23 -9.30 3.09
N PHE A 223 -18.94 -8.59 2.00
CA PHE A 223 -18.18 -7.34 2.04
C PHE A 223 -19.15 -6.16 2.17
N SER A 224 -19.29 -5.64 3.39
CA SER A 224 -20.01 -4.39 3.61
C SER A 224 -19.37 -3.23 2.82
N LEU A 225 -20.15 -2.19 2.51
CA LEU A 225 -19.63 -0.96 1.90
C LEU A 225 -18.46 -0.33 2.68
N ALA A 226 -18.42 -0.52 4.01
CA ALA A 226 -17.30 -0.07 4.82
C ALA A 226 -16.00 -0.85 4.53
N ALA A 227 -16.10 -2.15 4.29
CA ALA A 227 -14.97 -3.01 3.90
C ALA A 227 -14.52 -2.72 2.47
N GLU A 228 -15.45 -2.59 1.54
CA GLU A 228 -15.18 -2.22 0.16
C GLU A 228 -14.42 -0.88 0.05
N ASN A 229 -14.91 0.16 0.74
CA ASN A 229 -14.23 1.45 0.79
C ASN A 229 -12.86 1.35 1.46
N ALA A 230 -12.71 0.49 2.48
CA ALA A 230 -11.43 0.28 3.13
C ALA A 230 -10.40 -0.32 2.17
N ILE A 231 -10.80 -1.32 1.38
CA ILE A 231 -9.98 -1.92 0.32
C ILE A 231 -9.66 -0.88 -0.77
N LEU A 232 -10.63 -0.13 -1.25
CA LEU A 232 -10.41 0.81 -2.34
C LEU A 232 -9.49 1.98 -1.94
N GLN A 233 -9.50 2.37 -0.67
CA GLN A 233 -8.87 3.61 -0.18
C GLN A 233 -7.64 3.37 0.72
N HIS A 234 -7.14 2.13 0.89
CA HIS A 234 -6.06 1.85 1.85
C HIS A 234 -4.73 2.55 1.51
N HIS A 235 -4.54 2.95 0.25
CA HIS A 235 -3.42 3.81 -0.18
C HIS A 235 -3.72 5.31 -0.22
N GLU A 236 -4.93 5.74 0.18
CA GLU A 236 -5.23 7.15 0.37
C GLU A 236 -4.49 7.71 1.60
N ARG A 237 -4.17 9.00 1.56
CA ARG A 237 -3.43 9.69 2.63
C ARG A 237 -4.17 10.96 3.01
N LEU A 238 -4.18 11.30 4.30
CA LEU A 238 -5.08 12.36 4.82
C LEU A 238 -4.85 13.74 4.19
N ASP A 239 -3.64 14.00 3.69
CA ASP A 239 -3.24 15.21 2.99
C ASP A 239 -3.47 15.16 1.47
N GLY A 240 -4.08 14.09 0.94
CA GLY A 240 -4.40 13.95 -0.46
C GLY A 240 -3.27 13.38 -1.31
N SER A 241 -2.11 13.07 -0.74
CA SER A 241 -0.97 12.52 -1.49
C SER A 241 -1.17 11.08 -1.98
N GLY A 242 -2.18 10.39 -1.44
CA GLY A 242 -2.48 9.00 -1.76
C GLY A 242 -3.14 8.78 -3.13
N TYR A 243 -3.56 7.54 -3.33
CA TYR A 243 -4.19 7.03 -4.55
C TYR A 243 -5.24 5.95 -4.18
N PRO A 244 -6.18 5.60 -5.10
CA PRO A 244 -6.25 5.99 -6.51
C PRO A 244 -6.86 7.38 -6.79
N TYR A 245 -7.66 7.94 -5.88
CA TYR A 245 -8.40 9.20 -6.11
C TYR A 245 -7.70 10.43 -5.56
N GLY A 246 -6.75 10.29 -4.63
CA GLY A 246 -6.10 11.42 -3.96
C GLY A 246 -7.03 12.14 -2.99
N LEU A 247 -7.83 11.36 -2.25
CA LEU A 247 -8.80 11.86 -1.28
C LEU A 247 -8.09 12.56 -0.12
N ARG A 248 -8.72 13.61 0.41
CA ARG A 248 -8.33 14.24 1.69
C ARG A 248 -9.33 13.88 2.78
N LYS A 249 -8.94 14.05 4.04
CA LYS A 249 -9.90 14.02 5.16
C LYS A 249 -11.01 15.08 4.92
N PRO A 250 -12.29 14.80 5.21
CA PRO A 250 -12.84 13.60 5.87
C PRO A 250 -13.31 12.50 4.91
N ALA A 251 -12.98 12.54 3.61
CA ALA A 251 -13.53 11.62 2.61
C ALA A 251 -12.96 10.19 2.68
N ILE A 252 -11.83 9.99 3.36
CA ILE A 252 -11.20 8.67 3.53
C ILE A 252 -11.87 7.90 4.67
N SER A 253 -12.32 6.68 4.39
CA SER A 253 -12.89 5.75 5.36
C SER A 253 -12.00 5.58 6.58
N ARG A 254 -12.61 5.54 7.77
CA ARG A 254 -11.89 5.29 9.02
C ARG A 254 -11.13 3.96 9.00
N LEU A 255 -11.72 2.94 8.36
CA LEU A 255 -11.11 1.61 8.24
C LEU A 255 -9.92 1.63 7.27
N ALA A 256 -10.01 2.35 6.15
CA ALA A 256 -8.89 2.56 5.23
C ALA A 256 -7.69 3.21 5.93
N GLN A 257 -7.93 4.21 6.79
CA GLN A 257 -6.88 4.88 7.56
C GLN A 257 -6.15 3.92 8.51
N ILE A 258 -6.85 2.91 9.05
CA ILE A 258 -6.24 1.90 9.93
C ILE A 258 -5.40 0.93 9.11
N ILE A 259 -5.92 0.44 7.97
CA ILE A 259 -5.17 -0.46 7.07
C ILE A 259 -3.91 0.25 6.56
N ALA A 260 -4.00 1.52 6.17
CA ALA A 260 -2.86 2.32 5.73
C ALA A 260 -1.71 2.40 6.77
N ILE A 261 -2.07 2.49 8.05
CA ILE A 261 -1.10 2.51 9.16
C ILE A 261 -0.52 1.11 9.38
N ALA A 262 -1.36 0.08 9.34
CA ALA A 262 -0.95 -1.32 9.51
C ALA A 262 -0.01 -1.78 8.37
N ASP A 263 -0.29 -1.38 7.14
CA ASP A 263 0.50 -1.64 5.93
C ASP A 263 1.92 -1.07 6.07
N VAL A 264 2.02 0.23 6.37
CA VAL A 264 3.31 0.89 6.61
C VAL A 264 4.07 0.24 7.77
N ALA A 265 3.38 -0.07 8.87
CA ALA A 265 4.00 -0.73 10.01
C ALA A 265 4.55 -2.10 9.63
N ASP A 266 3.79 -2.92 8.90
CA ASP A 266 4.26 -4.23 8.46
C ASP A 266 5.49 -4.12 7.56
N ALA A 267 5.42 -3.27 6.52
CA ALA A 267 6.49 -3.09 5.57
C ALA A 267 7.80 -2.60 6.21
N VAL A 268 7.70 -1.65 7.16
CA VAL A 268 8.86 -1.13 7.88
C VAL A 268 9.41 -2.17 8.84
N LEU A 269 8.58 -2.79 9.68
CA LEU A 269 9.07 -3.72 10.71
C LEU A 269 9.66 -5.02 10.15
N ARG A 270 9.31 -5.39 8.91
CA ARG A 270 9.96 -6.52 8.21
C ARG A 270 11.39 -6.21 7.76
N ARG A 271 11.71 -4.93 7.52
CA ARG A 271 12.98 -4.50 6.88
C ARG A 271 13.88 -3.72 7.84
N PHE A 272 13.29 -3.15 8.87
CA PHE A 272 13.83 -2.10 9.72
C PHE A 272 13.36 -2.27 11.17
N ASP A 273 13.65 -1.30 12.02
CA ASP A 273 13.35 -1.31 13.46
C ASP A 273 12.18 -0.38 13.85
N LEU A 274 11.81 -0.44 15.14
CA LEU A 274 10.75 0.39 15.72
C LEU A 274 11.08 1.88 15.70
N GLN A 275 12.35 2.25 15.84
CA GLN A 275 12.78 3.65 15.87
C GLN A 275 12.52 4.31 14.52
N ARG A 276 12.86 3.63 13.42
CA ARG A 276 12.56 4.08 12.05
C ARG A 276 11.07 4.25 11.82
N LEU A 277 10.24 3.32 12.33
CA LEU A 277 8.78 3.45 12.24
C LEU A 277 8.28 4.72 12.96
N ASP A 278 8.82 5.03 14.14
CA ASP A 278 8.44 6.24 14.88
C ASP A 278 8.86 7.52 14.19
N VAL A 279 10.09 7.56 13.65
CA VAL A 279 10.59 8.69 12.85
C VAL A 279 9.68 8.89 11.64
N LEU A 280 9.37 7.83 10.90
CA LEU A 280 8.50 7.88 9.73
C LEU A 280 7.13 8.47 10.07
N PHE A 281 6.45 7.96 11.12
CA PHE A 281 5.14 8.50 11.51
C PHE A 281 5.20 9.91 12.08
N THR A 282 6.34 10.35 12.60
CA THR A 282 6.55 11.73 13.06
C THR A 282 6.69 12.67 11.88
N LEU A 283 7.47 12.29 10.88
CA LEU A 283 7.64 13.05 9.63
C LEU A 283 6.34 13.08 8.83
N LEU A 284 5.63 11.97 8.74
CA LEU A 284 4.42 11.81 7.92
C LEU A 284 3.12 12.07 8.69
N ARG A 285 3.16 12.89 9.76
CA ARG A 285 2.00 13.19 10.63
C ARG A 285 0.76 13.71 9.88
N SER A 286 0.95 14.38 8.74
CA SER A 286 -0.14 14.89 7.90
C SER A 286 -0.81 13.81 7.06
N ARG A 287 -0.12 12.68 6.82
CA ARG A 287 -0.60 11.58 5.96
C ARG A 287 -1.45 10.56 6.72
N PHE A 288 -1.25 10.42 8.03
CA PHE A 288 -1.83 9.36 8.85
C PHE A 288 -2.64 9.88 10.05
N ASP A 289 -3.63 9.11 10.47
CA ASP A 289 -4.50 9.50 11.58
C ASP A 289 -3.77 9.43 12.93
N SER A 290 -3.59 10.59 13.58
CA SER A 290 -2.80 10.69 14.81
C SER A 290 -3.33 9.82 15.96
N PRO A 291 -4.65 9.72 16.23
CA PRO A 291 -5.19 8.77 17.20
C PRO A 291 -4.84 7.31 16.91
N ALA A 292 -4.92 6.87 15.64
CA ALA A 292 -4.55 5.50 15.25
C ALA A 292 -3.04 5.25 15.32
N VAL A 293 -2.20 6.20 14.92
CA VAL A 293 -0.74 6.12 15.08
C VAL A 293 -0.36 6.04 16.55
N LYS A 294 -0.99 6.84 17.42
CA LYS A 294 -0.79 6.77 18.86
C LYS A 294 -1.19 5.39 19.40
N ALA A 295 -2.33 4.86 18.98
CA ALA A 295 -2.78 3.52 19.37
C ALA A 295 -1.74 2.44 18.97
N LEU A 296 -1.16 2.52 17.78
CA LEU A 296 -0.09 1.62 17.35
C LEU A 296 1.16 1.73 18.24
N ARG A 297 1.59 2.95 18.54
CA ARG A 297 2.72 3.20 19.45
C ARG A 297 2.48 2.64 20.84
N ASP A 298 1.28 2.81 21.40
CA ASP A 298 0.90 2.27 22.71
C ASP A 298 0.98 0.71 22.70
N LEU A 299 0.65 0.06 21.57
CA LEU A 299 0.77 -1.39 21.40
C LEU A 299 2.23 -1.85 21.21
N LEU A 300 3.10 -1.04 20.62
CA LEU A 300 4.49 -1.41 20.31
C LEU A 300 5.48 -1.12 21.46
N HIS A 301 5.33 0.01 22.15
CA HIS A 301 6.31 0.52 23.11
C HIS A 301 5.98 0.16 24.55
N SER A 302 6.84 -0.59 25.25
CA SER A 302 6.74 -0.69 26.71
C SER A 302 6.92 0.68 27.35
N THR A 303 6.25 0.93 28.47
CA THR A 303 6.68 1.94 29.44
C THR A 303 8.06 1.53 29.98
N GLY A 304 9.11 1.81 29.22
CA GLY A 304 10.49 1.41 29.51
C GLY A 304 11.37 1.71 28.31
N SER A 305 12.31 2.63 28.53
CA SER A 305 13.35 3.15 27.63
C SER A 305 13.93 2.08 26.70
N GLY A 306 13.90 2.36 25.39
CA GLY A 306 14.43 1.47 24.35
C GLY A 306 15.95 1.36 24.41
N GLU A 307 16.45 0.15 24.15
CA GLU A 307 17.85 -0.09 23.82
C GLU A 307 18.09 0.28 22.34
N HIS A 308 19.18 1.02 22.11
CA HIS A 308 19.57 1.57 20.83
C HIS A 308 20.40 0.56 20.03
N HIS A 309 20.06 0.37 18.75
CA HIS A 309 20.91 -0.33 17.80
C HIS A 309 21.33 0.63 16.68
N ALA A 310 22.64 0.81 16.53
CA ALA A 310 23.22 1.63 15.47
C ALA A 310 22.94 1.01 14.09
N VAL A 311 22.33 1.79 13.22
CA VAL A 311 22.15 1.47 11.80
C VAL A 311 23.48 1.62 11.08
N VAL A 312 23.86 0.61 10.29
CA VAL A 312 24.91 0.74 9.26
C VAL A 312 24.24 1.31 8.01
N GLY A 313 24.46 2.60 7.74
CA GLY A 313 23.88 3.34 6.61
C GLY A 313 24.93 4.09 5.81
N LYS A 314 24.56 4.45 4.56
CA LYS A 314 25.33 5.14 3.51
C LYS A 314 26.16 6.34 3.99
N ASP A 315 27.07 6.81 3.13
CA ASP A 315 27.83 8.05 3.34
C ASP A 315 26.87 9.24 3.59
N THR A 316 26.74 9.65 4.86
CA THR A 316 25.87 10.74 5.33
C THR A 316 26.12 12.02 4.55
N SER A 317 27.37 12.25 4.15
CA SER A 317 27.80 13.43 3.41
C SER A 317 27.15 13.49 2.02
N LEU A 318 27.01 12.34 1.36
CA LEU A 318 26.36 12.23 0.05
C LEU A 318 24.85 12.48 0.15
N GLN A 319 24.19 11.96 1.20
CA GLN A 319 22.76 12.18 1.42
C GLN A 319 22.44 13.63 1.77
N LEU A 320 23.29 14.27 2.59
CA LEU A 320 23.18 15.69 2.90
C LEU A 320 23.36 16.56 1.66
N ALA A 321 24.35 16.25 0.81
CA ALA A 321 24.56 16.96 -0.44
C ALA A 321 23.36 16.83 -1.38
N HIS A 322 22.81 15.62 -1.53
CA HIS A 322 21.63 15.38 -2.37
C HIS A 322 20.40 16.16 -1.88
N ILE A 323 20.12 16.16 -0.58
CA ILE A 323 18.99 16.90 0.00
C ILE A 323 19.20 18.42 -0.17
N ALA A 324 20.43 18.90 0.00
CA ALA A 324 20.73 20.31 -0.21
C ALA A 324 20.59 20.75 -1.68
N ASP A 325 21.13 19.97 -2.61
CA ASP A 325 21.01 20.20 -4.05
C ASP A 325 19.54 20.22 -4.47
N PHE A 326 18.72 19.32 -3.92
CA PHE A 326 17.28 19.32 -4.11
C PHE A 326 16.63 20.63 -3.59
N LEU A 327 16.94 21.05 -2.35
CA LEU A 327 16.33 22.25 -1.76
C LEU A 327 16.71 23.53 -2.52
N GLN A 328 17.95 23.61 -3.02
CA GLN A 328 18.38 24.71 -3.89
C GLN A 328 17.70 24.68 -5.26
N SER A 329 17.63 23.50 -5.87
CA SER A 329 16.93 23.28 -7.14
C SER A 329 15.45 23.65 -7.02
N TRP A 330 14.84 23.37 -5.86
CA TRP A 330 13.48 23.78 -5.57
C TRP A 330 13.31 25.29 -5.50
N LEU A 331 14.22 26.03 -4.86
CA LEU A 331 14.10 27.50 -4.81
C LEU A 331 14.11 28.11 -6.22
N ALA A 332 14.99 27.60 -7.09
CA ALA A 332 15.03 28.01 -8.49
C ALA A 332 13.72 27.67 -9.22
N LEU A 333 13.23 26.45 -9.06
CA LEU A 333 11.98 26.02 -9.69
C LEU A 333 10.75 26.77 -9.13
N HIS A 334 10.69 27.00 -7.82
CA HIS A 334 9.64 27.77 -7.17
C HIS A 334 9.60 29.18 -7.76
N ALA A 335 10.75 29.85 -7.89
CA ALA A 335 10.82 31.17 -8.51
C ALA A 335 10.33 31.15 -9.97
N MET A 336 10.64 30.09 -10.73
CA MET A 336 10.16 29.91 -12.10
C MET A 336 8.64 29.67 -12.17
N LEU A 337 8.10 28.84 -11.28
CA LEU A 337 6.69 28.42 -11.27
C LEU A 337 5.76 29.43 -10.58
N GLU A 338 6.25 30.20 -9.61
CA GLU A 338 5.52 31.27 -8.91
C GLU A 338 5.12 32.39 -9.88
N GLY A 339 5.91 32.62 -10.94
CA GLY A 339 5.55 33.49 -12.06
C GLY A 339 4.32 33.00 -12.82
N GLN A 340 4.12 31.68 -12.95
CA GLN A 340 2.98 31.07 -13.64
C GLN A 340 1.71 31.03 -12.77
N MET A 341 1.84 31.04 -11.43
CA MET A 341 0.68 31.03 -10.51
C MET A 341 -0.10 32.35 -10.47
N LYS A 342 0.59 33.49 -10.65
CA LYS A 342 -0.01 34.82 -10.52
C LYS A 342 -1.14 35.09 -11.53
N GLU A 343 -1.30 34.23 -12.54
CA GLU A 343 -2.34 34.35 -13.57
C GLU A 343 -3.57 33.43 -13.36
N GLY A 344 -3.70 32.70 -12.23
CA GLY A 344 -5.00 32.10 -11.87
C GLY A 344 -5.02 30.72 -11.19
N ALA A 345 -3.91 30.21 -10.66
CA ALA A 345 -3.91 28.90 -9.99
C ALA A 345 -4.47 28.99 -8.56
N SER A 346 -5.56 28.27 -8.25
CA SER A 346 -6.07 28.15 -6.88
C SER A 346 -5.18 27.24 -6.02
N ALA A 347 -5.27 27.34 -4.68
CA ALA A 347 -4.61 26.43 -3.75
C ALA A 347 -4.98 24.95 -4.00
N ASP A 348 -6.17 24.71 -4.55
CA ASP A 348 -6.67 23.38 -4.92
C ASP A 348 -6.20 22.92 -6.32
N SER A 349 -5.41 23.72 -7.05
CA SER A 349 -4.86 23.29 -8.34
C SER A 349 -3.77 22.22 -8.15
N PRO A 350 -3.51 21.34 -9.14
CA PRO A 350 -2.42 20.37 -9.07
C PRO A 350 -1.05 21.01 -8.82
N LEU A 351 -0.83 22.23 -9.34
CA LEU A 351 0.37 23.03 -9.08
C LEU A 351 0.40 23.56 -7.63
N GLY A 352 -0.72 24.10 -7.13
CA GLY A 352 -0.86 24.54 -5.74
C GLY A 352 -0.65 23.41 -4.73
N PHE A 353 -1.14 22.21 -5.06
CA PHE A 353 -0.89 20.98 -4.30
C PHE A 353 0.61 20.65 -4.25
N LEU A 354 1.31 20.69 -5.38
CA LEU A 354 2.76 20.43 -5.45
C LEU A 354 3.52 21.43 -4.56
N PHE A 355 3.17 22.71 -4.59
CA PHE A 355 3.75 23.71 -3.68
C PHE A 355 3.51 23.40 -2.21
N GLU A 356 2.29 23.03 -1.82
CA GLU A 356 1.95 22.62 -0.45
C GLU A 356 2.80 21.42 0.01
N ARG A 357 3.02 20.44 -0.88
CA ARG A 357 3.87 19.27 -0.62
C ARG A 357 5.32 19.67 -0.39
N MET A 358 5.89 20.46 -1.29
CA MET A 358 7.29 20.90 -1.20
C MET A 358 7.52 21.76 0.05
N GLN A 359 6.57 22.65 0.39
CA GLN A 359 6.59 23.42 1.63
C GLN A 359 6.52 22.51 2.87
N SER A 360 5.71 21.45 2.83
CA SER A 360 5.64 20.47 3.92
C SER A 360 6.96 19.73 4.11
N ILE A 361 7.61 19.29 3.03
CA ILE A 361 8.94 18.64 3.08
C ILE A 361 9.98 19.62 3.65
N ARG A 362 10.01 20.86 3.18
CA ARG A 362 10.90 21.91 3.71
C ARG A 362 10.66 22.17 5.20
N ALA A 363 9.40 22.25 5.63
CA ALA A 363 9.05 22.46 7.03
C ALA A 363 9.51 21.29 7.92
N LEU A 364 9.49 20.06 7.41
CA LEU A 364 10.04 18.89 8.11
C LEU A 364 11.56 18.96 8.26
N ILE A 365 12.28 19.41 7.22
CA ILE A 365 13.74 19.61 7.26
C ILE A 365 14.11 20.67 8.31
N VAL A 366 13.39 21.79 8.34
CA VAL A 366 13.60 22.83 9.36
C VAL A 366 13.25 22.33 10.77
N GLN A 367 12.16 21.56 10.93
CA GLN A 367 11.79 20.95 12.22
C GLN A 367 12.82 19.92 12.71
N ALA A 368 13.53 19.27 11.79
CA ALA A 368 14.65 18.38 12.09
C ALA A 368 15.91 19.12 12.58
N GLY A 369 15.88 20.47 12.64
CA GLY A 369 17.04 21.29 13.01
C GLY A 369 18.05 21.46 11.88
N LEU A 370 17.70 21.05 10.66
CA LEU A 370 18.54 21.20 9.48
C LEU A 370 18.23 22.54 8.80
N ASN A 371 19.27 23.32 8.52
CA ASN A 371 19.14 24.55 7.74
C ASN A 371 19.31 24.20 6.24
N PRO A 372 18.26 24.27 5.41
CA PRO A 372 18.33 24.02 3.96
C PRO A 372 19.41 24.86 3.25
N ASP A 373 19.70 26.02 3.81
CA ASP A 373 20.55 27.04 3.20
C ASP A 373 22.01 26.97 3.71
N ASP A 374 22.34 26.05 4.65
CA ASP A 374 23.68 25.89 5.23
C ASP A 374 24.05 24.42 5.50
N VAL A 375 24.47 23.74 4.43
CA VAL A 375 24.87 22.31 4.41
C VAL A 375 26.14 22.05 5.23
N GLN A 376 27.03 23.03 5.36
CA GLN A 376 28.28 22.86 6.12
C GLN A 376 28.02 22.77 7.62
N ALA A 377 27.08 23.55 8.15
CA ALA A 377 26.63 23.40 9.52
C ALA A 377 26.03 22.00 9.78
N MET A 378 25.32 21.43 8.80
CA MET A 378 24.72 20.09 8.88
C MET A 378 25.76 18.96 8.90
N HIS A 379 26.87 19.09 8.16
CA HIS A 379 27.97 18.11 8.18
C HIS A 379 28.75 18.09 9.50
N THR A 380 28.70 19.19 10.26
CA THR A 380 29.37 19.32 11.58
C THR A 380 28.50 18.76 12.71
N PHE A 381 27.19 18.65 12.49
CA PHE A 381 26.22 18.12 13.43
C PHE A 381 26.39 16.58 13.54
N GLY A 382 26.59 16.07 14.76
CA GLY A 382 26.69 14.63 15.02
C GLY A 382 28.09 14.00 14.90
N GLN A 383 29.11 14.67 14.36
CA GLN A 383 30.47 14.06 14.23
C GLN A 383 31.05 13.49 15.54
N ASN A 384 30.57 13.99 16.70
CA ASN A 384 31.01 13.56 18.03
C ASN A 384 29.99 12.66 18.76
N ASP A 385 28.84 12.36 18.14
CA ASP A 385 27.76 11.57 18.73
C ASP A 385 27.21 10.55 17.70
N PRO A 386 27.65 9.28 17.78
CA PRO A 386 27.19 8.21 16.89
C PRO A 386 25.68 7.95 16.90
N GLU A 387 24.99 8.23 18.02
CA GLU A 387 23.53 8.02 18.13
C GLU A 387 22.78 9.11 17.36
N MET A 388 23.19 10.36 17.54
CA MET A 388 22.66 11.49 16.79
C MET A 388 22.91 11.33 15.27
N LEU A 389 24.06 10.79 14.87
CA LEU A 389 24.35 10.49 13.46
C LEU A 389 23.43 9.41 12.89
N ALA A 390 23.15 8.35 13.65
CA ALA A 390 22.25 7.28 13.21
C ALA A 390 20.81 7.80 13.05
N GLU A 391 20.34 8.64 13.96
CA GLU A 391 19.03 9.30 13.84
C GLU A 391 18.97 10.23 12.64
N LEU A 392 20.01 11.05 12.44
CA LEU A 392 20.11 11.92 11.28
C LEU A 392 20.10 11.11 9.98
N GLN A 393 20.88 10.04 9.87
CA GLN A 393 20.89 9.16 8.69
C GLN A 393 19.52 8.53 8.41
N ALA A 394 18.80 8.10 9.45
CA ALA A 394 17.44 7.59 9.30
C ALA A 394 16.51 8.67 8.76
N MET A 395 16.53 9.88 9.35
CA MET A 395 15.72 11.01 8.89
C MET A 395 16.03 11.40 7.44
N LEU A 396 17.31 11.48 7.06
CA LEU A 396 17.73 11.81 5.69
C LEU A 396 17.26 10.72 4.71
N SER A 397 17.34 9.45 5.08
CA SER A 397 16.86 8.35 4.23
C SER A 397 15.35 8.42 4.01
N GLU A 398 14.57 8.77 5.04
CA GLU A 398 13.13 8.98 4.91
C GLU A 398 12.81 10.24 4.08
N MET A 399 13.63 11.29 4.19
CA MET A 399 13.51 12.47 3.35
C MET A 399 13.77 12.16 1.88
N GLU A 400 14.84 11.44 1.54
CA GLU A 400 15.10 10.96 0.18
C GLU A 400 13.92 10.15 -0.37
N TRP A 401 13.33 9.28 0.46
CA TRP A 401 12.14 8.53 0.07
C TRP A 401 10.94 9.45 -0.19
N MET A 402 10.72 10.48 0.63
CA MET A 402 9.66 11.47 0.40
C MET A 402 9.85 12.27 -0.90
N LEU A 403 11.10 12.60 -1.26
CA LEU A 403 11.41 13.26 -2.54
C LEU A 403 11.10 12.34 -3.72
N TYR A 404 11.52 11.08 -3.61
CA TYR A 404 11.21 10.07 -4.61
C TYR A 404 9.70 9.84 -4.75
N ASP A 405 8.97 9.78 -3.64
CA ASP A 405 7.50 9.67 -3.61
C ASP A 405 6.84 10.89 -4.28
N LEU A 406 7.37 12.09 -4.03
CA LEU A 406 6.88 13.31 -4.68
C LEU A 406 7.11 13.30 -6.19
N ALA A 407 8.27 12.84 -6.67
CA ALA A 407 8.49 12.65 -8.11
C ALA A 407 7.42 11.75 -8.74
N ASN A 408 7.11 10.64 -8.06
CA ASN A 408 6.12 9.67 -8.53
C ASN A 408 4.70 10.26 -8.51
N GLU A 409 4.41 11.10 -7.51
CA GLU A 409 3.16 11.83 -7.43
C GLU A 409 3.01 12.86 -8.57
N ILE A 410 4.08 13.59 -8.89
CA ILE A 410 4.09 14.54 -10.02
C ILE A 410 3.82 13.82 -11.33
N GLU A 411 4.47 12.69 -11.57
CA GLU A 411 4.23 11.87 -12.76
C GLU A 411 2.78 11.36 -12.82
N ARG A 412 2.20 10.96 -11.69
CA ARG A 412 0.80 10.51 -11.59
C ARG A 412 -0.18 11.65 -11.90
N ARG A 413 0.11 12.87 -11.44
CA ARG A 413 -0.73 14.06 -11.64
C ARG A 413 -0.38 14.85 -12.90
N SER A 414 0.59 14.42 -13.69
CA SER A 414 1.12 15.17 -14.84
C SER A 414 0.05 15.66 -15.83
N PRO A 415 -0.99 14.87 -16.20
CA PRO A 415 -2.07 15.38 -17.04
C PRO A 415 -2.93 16.48 -16.40
N ALA A 416 -2.90 16.61 -15.07
CA ALA A 416 -3.63 17.63 -14.33
C ALA A 416 -2.78 18.89 -14.06
N LEU A 417 -1.46 18.84 -14.29
CA LEU A 417 -0.53 19.98 -14.18
C LEU A 417 -0.54 20.88 -15.42
N ASP A 418 -1.70 21.04 -16.06
CA ASP A 418 -1.89 21.89 -17.25
C ASP A 418 -1.39 23.32 -16.97
N GLY A 419 -0.46 23.79 -17.80
CA GLY A 419 0.16 25.12 -17.68
C GLY A 419 1.65 25.10 -17.32
N VAL A 420 2.20 23.98 -16.86
CA VAL A 420 3.64 23.81 -16.64
C VAL A 420 4.29 23.15 -17.88
N SER A 421 5.46 23.63 -18.31
CA SER A 421 6.15 23.01 -19.44
C SER A 421 6.59 21.58 -19.09
N GLN A 422 6.41 20.64 -20.03
CA GLN A 422 6.83 19.24 -19.87
C GLN A 422 8.33 19.11 -19.62
N GLU A 423 9.13 20.06 -20.11
CA GLU A 423 10.57 20.14 -19.86
C GLU A 423 10.87 20.52 -18.41
N ALA A 424 10.20 21.55 -17.86
CA ALA A 424 10.36 21.94 -16.45
C ALA A 424 9.90 20.84 -15.47
N LEU A 425 8.84 20.09 -15.82
CA LEU A 425 8.41 18.94 -15.02
C LEU A 425 9.43 17.81 -15.06
N LYS A 426 10.03 17.52 -16.23
CA LYS A 426 11.08 16.51 -16.36
C LYS A 426 12.34 16.90 -15.59
N ASP A 427 12.75 18.15 -15.65
CA ASP A 427 13.90 18.67 -14.90
C ASP A 427 13.64 18.57 -13.39
N LEU A 428 12.45 18.93 -12.92
CA LEU A 428 12.04 18.75 -11.53
C LEU A 428 12.08 17.28 -11.10
N ILE A 429 11.51 16.38 -11.89
CA ILE A 429 11.50 14.94 -11.61
C ILE A 429 12.93 14.39 -11.58
N PHE A 430 13.81 14.89 -12.44
CA PHE A 430 15.22 14.53 -12.44
C PHE A 430 15.92 14.95 -11.15
N HIS A 431 15.64 16.14 -10.62
CA HIS A 431 16.22 16.60 -9.34
C HIS A 431 15.62 15.94 -8.09
N LEU A 432 14.44 15.32 -8.21
CA LEU A 432 13.78 14.59 -7.11
C LEU A 432 14.23 13.12 -6.98
N ARG A 433 14.98 12.60 -7.95
CA ARG A 433 15.39 11.19 -8.06
C ARG A 433 16.89 11.03 -7.99
#